data_AF-A0A183FIY5-F1
#
_entry.id   AF-A0A183FIY5-F1
#
_cell.length_a   1.000
_cell.length_b   1.000
_cell.length_c   1.000
_cell.angle_alpha   90.00
_cell.angle_beta   90.00
_cell.angle_gamma   90.00
#
_symmetry.space_group_name_H-M   'P 1'
#
loop_
_entity.id
_entity.type
_entity.pdbx_description
1 polymer ?
#
loop_
_entity_poly.entity_id
_entity_poly.type
_entity_poly.pdbx_seq_one_letter_code
_entity_poly.pdbx_strand_id
1 'polypeptide(L)'
;MMETYTDVDVASNSGLTESEGATDFAEVENDDSVIRSDFFGRCTICFEEMPYDPVGCLYCQQMIGCRRCVTRWYRAAERDRGFDIMGGHPPSNHKQCPLCRHQWEEQEEVTSMFLLRDDFP
;
A
#
# COMPACT_ATOMS: atom_id res chain seq x y z
N MET A 1 -19.26 -52.95 -28.38
CA MET A 1 -19.15 -52.41 -29.75
C MET A 1 -18.87 -50.93 -29.56
N MET A 2 -17.60 -50.60 -29.36
CA MET A 2 -16.59 -50.16 -30.35
C MET A 2 -16.42 -48.65 -30.24
N GLU A 3 -15.23 -48.27 -29.82
CA GLU A 3 -14.68 -46.91 -29.73
C GLU A 3 -14.61 -46.27 -31.12
N THR A 4 -14.68 -44.95 -31.20
CA THR A 4 -14.22 -44.22 -32.39
C THR A 4 -13.33 -43.05 -31.97
N TYR A 5 -12.07 -43.18 -32.35
CA TYR A 5 -10.95 -42.26 -32.23
C TYR A 5 -10.72 -41.54 -33.59
N THR A 6 -10.06 -40.37 -33.53
CA THR A 6 -9.39 -39.58 -34.61
C THR A 6 -10.22 -38.97 -35.74
N ASP A 7 -9.87 -37.82 -36.34
CA ASP A 7 -8.55 -37.33 -36.77
C ASP A 7 -8.37 -35.79 -36.71
N VAL A 8 -7.10 -35.39 -36.65
CA VAL A 8 -6.58 -34.01 -36.76
C VAL A 8 -6.05 -33.84 -38.18
N ASP A 9 -6.59 -32.89 -38.96
CA ASP A 9 -6.07 -32.58 -40.29
C ASP A 9 -5.23 -31.29 -40.28
N VAL A 10 -3.99 -31.45 -40.74
CA VAL A 10 -2.98 -30.43 -41.01
C VAL A 10 -2.94 -30.15 -42.52
N ALA A 11 -3.09 -28.89 -42.92
CA ALA A 11 -2.48 -28.29 -44.11
C ALA A 11 -2.68 -26.76 -44.05
N SER A 12 -1.65 -25.96 -43.75
CA SER A 12 -0.72 -25.36 -44.71
C SER A 12 -1.37 -24.35 -45.66
N ASN A 13 -1.09 -23.05 -45.45
CA ASN A 13 -0.79 -22.17 -46.56
C ASN A 13 0.26 -21.11 -46.19
N SER A 14 1.23 -21.02 -47.09
CA SER A 14 2.49 -20.29 -47.11
C SER A 14 2.34 -18.82 -47.53
N GLY A 15 3.19 -17.94 -47.00
CA GLY A 15 3.39 -16.58 -47.49
C GLY A 15 4.62 -15.91 -46.85
N LEU A 16 5.68 -15.78 -47.64
CA LEU A 16 6.96 -15.08 -47.37
C LEU A 16 6.70 -13.59 -47.07
N THR A 17 7.47 -12.84 -46.27
CA THR A 17 8.86 -12.42 -46.50
C THR A 17 9.44 -11.75 -45.24
N GLU A 18 10.73 -11.93 -45.00
CA GLU A 18 11.53 -11.16 -44.04
C GLU A 18 11.60 -9.68 -44.45
N SER A 19 11.40 -8.77 -43.50
CA SER A 19 11.96 -7.42 -43.57
C SER A 19 12.28 -6.93 -42.16
N GLU A 20 13.56 -6.76 -41.93
CA GLU A 20 14.19 -6.20 -40.75
C GLU A 20 13.82 -4.72 -40.56
N GLY A 21 13.74 -4.28 -39.30
CA GLY A 21 14.07 -2.90 -38.92
C GLY A 21 12.93 -1.88 -38.90
N ALA A 22 12.34 -1.70 -37.73
CA ALA A 22 12.22 -0.40 -37.06
C ALA A 22 11.59 -0.66 -35.70
N THR A 23 12.44 -0.87 -34.71
CA THR A 23 12.02 -0.92 -33.32
C THR A 23 11.63 0.49 -32.89
N ASP A 24 10.34 0.82 -33.02
CA ASP A 24 9.74 1.91 -32.26
C ASP A 24 9.54 1.43 -30.83
N PHE A 25 10.66 1.31 -30.09
CA PHE A 25 10.60 1.23 -28.65
C PHE A 25 10.28 2.64 -28.20
N ALA A 26 8.98 2.92 -28.03
CA ALA A 26 8.57 4.02 -27.18
C ALA A 26 9.32 3.83 -25.86
N GLU A 27 10.26 4.73 -25.57
CA GLU A 27 10.88 4.83 -24.27
C GLU A 27 9.74 5.07 -23.30
N VAL A 28 9.27 3.99 -22.68
CA VAL A 28 8.41 4.09 -21.52
C VAL A 28 9.35 4.67 -20.48
N GLU A 29 9.39 6.00 -20.38
CA GLU A 29 10.02 6.69 -19.26
C GLU A 29 9.52 5.95 -18.03
N ASN A 30 10.44 5.20 -17.40
CA ASN A 30 10.14 4.67 -16.10
C ASN A 30 9.98 5.92 -15.26
N ASP A 31 8.73 6.24 -14.92
CA ASP A 31 8.43 7.30 -13.99
C ASP A 31 9.00 6.83 -12.65
N ASP A 32 10.31 7.05 -12.46
CA ASP A 32 11.09 6.73 -11.27
C ASP A 32 10.59 7.55 -10.06
N SER A 33 9.55 8.39 -10.25
CA SER A 33 8.77 8.98 -9.16
C SER A 33 7.77 8.01 -8.53
N VAL A 34 7.46 6.87 -9.18
CA VAL A 34 6.54 5.84 -8.68
C VAL A 34 7.32 4.71 -8.02
N ILE A 35 7.76 4.96 -6.79
CA ILE A 35 8.23 3.87 -5.91
C ILE A 35 7.07 2.88 -5.75
N ARG A 36 7.24 1.67 -6.28
CA ARG A 36 6.26 0.59 -6.13
C ARG A 36 6.01 0.35 -4.63
N SER A 37 4.74 0.22 -4.29
CA SER A 37 4.19 0.20 -2.92
C SER A 37 4.63 -0.97 -2.04
N ASP A 38 5.35 -1.94 -2.61
CA ASP A 38 6.00 -3.04 -1.91
C ASP A 38 7.16 -2.57 -1.01
N PHE A 39 7.70 -1.37 -1.20
CA PHE A 39 8.83 -0.87 -0.40
C PHE A 39 8.48 -0.53 1.05
N PHE A 40 7.24 -0.09 1.31
CA PHE A 40 6.79 0.30 2.65
C PHE A 40 5.82 -0.72 3.25
N GLY A 41 5.06 -1.44 2.43
CA GLY A 41 4.00 -2.37 2.84
C GLY A 41 2.61 -1.73 2.89
N ARG A 42 1.62 -2.50 3.34
CA ARG A 42 0.21 -2.07 3.40
C ARG A 42 -0.10 -1.15 4.57
N CYS A 43 -1.07 -0.23 4.42
CA CYS A 43 -1.56 0.55 5.56
C CYS A 43 -2.11 -0.37 6.66
N THR A 44 -1.63 -0.21 7.90
CA THR A 44 -2.08 -1.05 9.03
C THR A 44 -3.48 -0.71 9.56
N ILE A 45 -4.09 0.38 9.07
CA ILE A 45 -5.39 0.88 9.50
C ILE A 45 -6.49 0.58 8.48
N CYS A 46 -6.28 0.92 7.20
CA CYS A 46 -7.26 0.64 6.14
C CYS A 46 -6.96 -0.62 5.33
N PHE A 47 -5.81 -1.26 5.55
CA PHE A 47 -5.35 -2.48 4.87
C PHE A 47 -5.17 -2.37 3.36
N GLU A 48 -5.19 -1.15 2.82
CA GLU A 48 -4.87 -0.88 1.43
C GLU A 48 -3.40 -1.21 1.16
N GLU A 49 -3.15 -1.92 0.06
CA GLU A 49 -1.81 -2.38 -0.31
C GLU A 49 -0.88 -1.22 -0.69
N MET A 50 -1.43 -0.16 -1.28
CA MET A 50 -0.72 1.05 -1.66
C MET A 50 -1.18 2.24 -0.78
N PRO A 51 -0.46 2.54 0.33
CA PRO A 51 -0.82 3.67 1.17
C PRO A 51 -0.58 5.02 0.48
N TYR A 52 -1.63 5.83 0.38
CA TYR A 52 -1.52 7.22 -0.07
C TYR A 52 -0.89 8.09 1.01
N ASP A 53 0.17 8.83 0.65
CA ASP A 53 0.97 9.64 1.58
C ASP A 53 1.40 8.81 2.82
N PRO A 54 2.31 7.83 2.62
CA PRO A 54 2.71 6.91 3.67
C PRO A 54 3.45 7.65 4.78
N VAL A 55 3.03 7.43 6.02
CA VAL A 55 3.65 8.02 7.20
C VAL A 55 4.15 6.95 8.16
N GLY A 56 5.24 7.28 8.85
CA GLY A 56 5.80 6.49 9.93
C GLY A 56 5.80 7.25 11.25
N CYS A 57 5.88 6.50 12.35
CA CYS A 57 6.01 7.07 13.69
C CYS A 57 7.39 7.69 13.89
N LEU A 58 7.48 8.90 14.46
CA LEU A 58 8.77 9.53 14.79
C LEU A 58 9.60 8.74 15.83
N TYR A 59 8.97 7.85 16.60
CA TYR A 59 9.63 7.14 17.71
C TYR A 59 10.07 5.73 17.33
N CYS A 60 9.18 4.89 16.83
CA CYS A 60 9.56 3.55 16.40
C CYS A 60 10.07 3.50 14.95
N GLN A 61 9.92 4.59 14.19
CA GLN A 61 10.35 4.71 12.79
C GLN A 61 9.75 3.63 11.87
N GLN A 62 8.68 2.95 12.32
CA GLN A 62 7.94 1.98 11.52
C GLN A 62 6.84 2.67 10.75
N MET A 63 6.59 2.19 9.53
CA MET A 63 5.48 2.64 8.70
C MET A 63 4.16 2.25 9.34
N ILE A 64 3.28 3.24 9.57
CA ILE A 64 1.93 3.03 10.08
C ILE A 64 0.95 2.85 8.92
N GLY A 65 0.96 3.77 7.95
CA GLY A 65 0.08 3.72 6.79
C GLY A 65 -0.22 5.09 6.23
N CYS A 66 -1.41 5.28 5.66
CA CYS A 66 -1.82 6.55 5.06
C CYS A 66 -1.92 7.66 6.12
N ARG A 67 -1.48 8.88 5.81
CA ARG A 67 -1.66 10.05 6.69
C ARG A 67 -3.09 10.24 7.16
N ARG A 68 -4.05 10.19 6.23
CA ARG A 68 -5.48 10.35 6.54
C ARG A 68 -5.99 9.31 7.54
N CYS A 69 -5.49 8.08 7.46
CA CYS A 69 -5.87 7.01 8.38
C CYS A 69 -5.34 7.27 9.78
N VAL A 70 -4.09 7.74 9.89
CA VAL A 70 -3.49 8.11 11.17
C VAL A 70 -4.20 9.30 11.82
N THR A 71 -4.50 10.36 11.07
CA THR A 71 -5.27 11.50 11.59
C THR A 71 -6.66 11.06 12.09
N ARG A 72 -7.32 10.15 11.36
CA ARG A 72 -8.63 9.60 11.78
C ARG A 72 -8.50 8.77 13.05
N TRP A 73 -7.44 7.97 13.17
CA TRP A 73 -7.12 7.20 14.37
C TRP A 73 -6.93 8.13 15.56
N TYR A 74 -6.09 9.15 15.46
CA TYR A 74 -5.85 10.12 16.53
C TYR A 74 -7.14 10.80 17.01
N ARG A 75 -7.94 11.30 16.07
CA ARG A 75 -9.21 11.99 16.37
C ARG A 75 -10.31 11.09 16.93
N ALA A 76 -10.19 9.76 16.80
CA ALA A 76 -11.17 8.86 17.41
C ALA A 76 -11.18 8.98 18.94
N ALA A 77 -10.05 9.35 19.56
CA ALA A 77 -9.95 9.61 20.99
C ALA A 77 -10.89 10.73 21.49
N GLU A 78 -11.24 11.67 20.61
CA GLU A 78 -12.08 12.82 20.95
C GLU A 78 -13.57 12.48 20.86
N ARG A 79 -13.93 11.48 20.04
CA ARG A 79 -15.31 11.06 19.78
C ARG A 79 -15.87 10.09 20.83
N ASP A 80 -15.00 9.48 21.62
CA ASP A 80 -15.33 8.49 22.65
C ASP A 80 -16.01 9.07 23.90
N ARG A 81 -16.31 10.38 23.93
CA ARG A 81 -17.03 11.02 25.05
C ARG A 81 -18.55 10.80 25.00
N GLY A 82 -19.05 10.10 23.98
CA GLY A 82 -20.48 9.90 23.73
C GLY A 82 -21.00 8.54 24.19
N PHE A 83 -21.60 8.54 25.39
CA PHE A 83 -22.61 7.58 25.84
C PHE A 83 -22.16 6.19 26.32
N ASP A 84 -21.54 6.18 27.50
CA ASP A 84 -21.45 5.01 28.36
C ASP A 84 -22.74 4.83 29.18
N ILE A 85 -23.72 4.06 28.69
CA ILE A 85 -24.86 3.61 29.53
C ILE A 85 -24.41 2.70 30.68
N MET A 86 -23.25 2.03 30.54
CA MET A 86 -22.77 0.99 31.45
C MET A 86 -21.40 1.28 32.11
N GLY A 87 -20.91 2.53 32.03
CA GLY A 87 -19.68 2.94 32.72
C GLY A 87 -18.41 2.24 32.22
N GLY A 88 -18.38 1.80 30.96
CA GLY A 88 -17.23 1.16 30.35
C GLY A 88 -16.31 2.19 29.72
N HIS A 89 -15.44 2.82 30.53
CA HIS A 89 -14.44 3.80 30.08
C HIS A 89 -13.86 3.40 28.72
N PRO A 90 -14.06 4.22 27.66
CA PRO A 90 -13.58 3.89 26.34
C PRO A 90 -12.06 3.73 26.38
N PRO A 91 -11.50 2.73 25.68
CA PRO A 91 -10.06 2.56 25.64
C PRO A 91 -9.43 3.83 25.04
N SER A 92 -8.66 4.55 25.86
CA SER A 92 -7.87 5.73 25.45
C SER A 92 -6.63 5.34 24.62
N ASN A 93 -6.75 4.35 23.74
CA ASN A 93 -5.64 3.85 22.92
C ASN A 93 -5.45 4.64 21.61
N HIS A 94 -6.40 5.51 21.28
CA HIS A 94 -6.40 6.28 20.03
C HIS A 94 -5.40 7.46 20.02
N LYS A 95 -4.96 7.97 21.19
CA LYS A 95 -3.86 8.96 21.31
C LYS A 95 -2.47 8.32 21.38
N GLN A 96 -2.30 7.16 20.75
CA GLN A 96 -1.05 6.43 20.77
C GLN A 96 -0.74 5.85 19.40
N CYS A 97 0.55 5.67 19.11
CA CYS A 97 0.99 4.94 17.94
C CYS A 97 0.43 3.50 17.96
N PRO A 98 -0.25 3.03 16.89
CA PRO A 98 -0.85 1.70 16.87
C PRO A 98 0.19 0.56 16.87
N LEU A 99 1.46 0.87 16.58
CA LEU A 99 2.54 -0.11 16.52
C LEU A 99 3.33 -0.19 17.82
N CYS A 100 3.89 0.94 18.28
CA CYS A 100 4.75 0.99 19.46
C CYS A 100 4.08 1.50 20.73
N ARG A 101 2.81 1.92 20.65
CA ARG A 101 2.03 2.51 21.77
C ARG A 101 2.62 3.77 22.38
N HIS A 102 3.59 4.40 21.72
CA HIS A 102 4.08 5.72 22.11
C HIS A 102 2.91 6.71 22.14
N GLN A 103 2.82 7.50 23.21
CA GLN A 103 1.74 8.45 23.42
C GLN A 103 1.96 9.73 22.62
N TRP A 104 0.92 10.17 21.92
CA TRP A 104 0.88 11.42 21.18
C TRP A 104 0.23 12.49 22.05
N GLU A 105 0.98 13.54 22.40
CA GLU A 105 0.54 14.53 23.38
C GLU A 105 -0.45 15.52 22.77
N GLU A 106 -0.04 16.19 21.69
CA GLU A 106 -0.81 17.28 21.06
C GLU A 106 -1.41 16.88 19.71
N GLN A 107 -0.67 16.11 18.91
CA GLN A 107 -1.04 15.69 17.56
C GLN A 107 -0.39 14.35 17.20
N GLU A 108 -0.79 13.73 16.10
CA GLU A 108 -0.08 12.56 15.58
C GLU A 108 1.41 12.87 15.30
N GLU A 109 2.30 12.28 16.09
CA GLU A 109 3.74 12.48 15.97
C GLU A 109 4.32 11.55 14.89
N VAL A 110 3.96 11.87 13.64
CA VAL A 110 4.30 11.13 12.43
C VAL A 110 4.92 12.02 11.37
N THR A 111 5.74 11.43 10.51
CA THR A 111 6.31 12.11 9.34
C THR A 111 6.23 11.24 8.10
N SER A 112 6.54 11.81 6.94
CA SER A 112 6.63 11.09 5.67
C SER A 112 7.59 9.92 5.79
N MET A 113 7.18 8.74 5.32
CA MET A 113 8.02 7.55 5.37
C MET A 113 9.24 7.67 4.45
N PHE A 114 9.21 8.55 3.45
CA PHE A 114 10.38 8.90 2.63
C PHE A 114 11.45 9.59 3.50
N LEU A 115 11.05 10.62 4.25
CA LEU A 115 11.96 11.36 5.14
C LEU A 115 12.58 10.52 6.25
N LEU A 116 11.86 9.50 6.76
CA LEU A 116 12.40 8.59 7.78
C LEU A 116 13.49 7.65 7.24
N ARG A 117 13.54 7.40 5.92
CA ARG A 117 14.51 6.49 5.32
C ARG A 117 15.69 7.21 4.68
N ASP A 118 15.55 8.50 4.40
CA ASP A 118 16.60 9.35 3.82
C ASP A 118 17.80 9.59 4.78
N ASP A 119 17.76 9.08 6.02
CA ASP A 119 18.87 9.07 6.98
C ASP A 119 19.96 7.99 6.70
N PHE A 120 19.91 7.27 5.57
CA PHE A 120 20.92 6.28 5.18
C PHE A 120 21.83 6.79 4.04
N PRO A 121 23.12 7.09 4.30
CA PRO A 121 24.11 7.38 3.27
C PRO A 121 24.53 6.14 2.45
#